data_AF-A0A2V7QR87-F1
#
_entry.id   AF-A0A2V7QR87-F1
#
_cell.length_a   1.000
_cell.length_b   1.000
_cell.length_c   1.000
_cell.angle_alpha   90.00
_cell.angle_beta   90.00
_cell.angle_gamma   90.00
#
_symmetry.space_group_name_H-M   'P 1'
#
loop_
_entity.id
_entity.type
_entity.pdbx_description
1 polymer ?
#
loop_
_entity_poly.entity_id
_entity_poly.type
_entity_poly.pdbx_seq_one_letter_code
_entity_poly.pdbx_strand_id
1 'polypeptide(L)'
;MGRINWGRVVVGGLLAGVVLNIVDFVFFGVMMKQDIAAAMQALGKQPGAMDSLVPLFVVLDFVTGIGLLWVYAAIRPRFGAGAKTAVIAGVAVWFFVGLLHALGEAPMGLFPQKMYTVGTIVALVEYAVAGAVGAYVYKEM
;
A
#
# COMPACT_ATOMS: atom_id res chain seq x y z
N MET A 1 -10.91 1.61 27.36
CA MET A 1 -10.19 1.61 26.06
C MET A 1 -8.75 1.22 26.34
N GLY A 2 -8.24 0.15 25.72
CA GLY A 2 -6.82 -0.18 25.81
C GLY A 2 -5.98 0.92 25.15
N ARG A 3 -4.75 1.14 25.63
CA ARG A 3 -3.80 2.05 24.96
C ARG A 3 -3.26 1.39 23.70
N ILE A 4 -3.00 2.17 22.66
CA ILE A 4 -2.31 1.67 21.45
C ILE A 4 -0.88 1.29 21.84
N ASN A 5 -0.51 0.03 21.59
CA ASN A 5 0.88 -0.40 21.70
C ASN A 5 1.65 0.04 20.44
N TRP A 6 2.32 1.20 20.52
CA TRP A 6 3.09 1.76 19.41
C TRP A 6 4.26 0.90 18.95
N GLY A 7 4.93 0.19 19.87
CA GLY A 7 5.99 -0.75 19.49
C GLY A 7 5.48 -1.85 18.56
N ARG A 8 4.27 -2.37 18.85
CA ARG A 8 3.60 -3.35 18.01
C ARG A 8 3.04 -2.77 16.72
N VAL A 9 2.59 -1.51 16.72
CA VAL A 9 2.22 -0.79 15.49
C VAL A 9 3.41 -0.71 14.55
N VAL A 10 4.58 -0.30 15.05
CA VAL A 10 5.79 -0.17 14.22
C VAL A 10 6.25 -1.53 13.71
N VAL A 11 6.40 -2.54 14.58
CA VAL A 11 6.87 -3.87 14.15
C VAL A 11 5.90 -4.53 13.17
N GLY A 12 4.60 -4.53 13.47
CA GLY A 12 3.59 -5.06 12.56
C GLY A 12 3.51 -4.25 11.26
N GLY A 13 3.65 -2.92 11.36
CA GLY A 13 3.65 -2.00 10.23
C GLY A 13 4.80 -2.23 9.28
N LEU A 14 5.99 -2.52 9.80
CA LEU A 14 7.14 -2.90 8.97
C LEU A 14 6.88 -4.22 8.23
N LEU A 15 6.28 -5.22 8.88
CA LEU A 15 5.91 -6.47 8.22
C LEU A 15 4.87 -6.25 7.12
N ALA A 16 3.87 -5.39 7.36
CA ALA A 16 2.92 -4.97 6.34
C ALA A 16 3.64 -4.26 5.18
N GLY A 17 4.55 -3.34 5.47
CA GLY A 17 5.35 -2.63 4.48
C GLY A 17 6.22 -3.56 3.62
N VAL A 18 6.75 -4.65 4.16
CA VAL A 18 7.45 -5.68 3.36
C VAL A 18 6.51 -6.32 2.34
N VAL A 19 5.28 -6.64 2.73
CA VAL A 19 4.28 -7.20 1.81
C VAL A 19 3.97 -6.21 0.70
N LEU A 20 3.75 -4.93 1.05
CA LEU A 20 3.49 -3.87 0.07
C LEU A 20 4.64 -3.77 -0.94
N ASN A 21 5.86 -3.61 -0.45
CA ASN A 21 7.06 -3.53 -1.28
C ASN A 21 7.22 -4.69 -2.28
N ILE A 22 6.94 -5.93 -1.83
CA ILE A 22 7.06 -7.11 -2.70
C ILE A 22 6.02 -7.05 -3.82
N VAL A 23 4.78 -6.71 -3.50
CA VAL A 23 3.70 -6.65 -4.50
C VAL A 23 3.92 -5.48 -5.45
N ASP A 24 4.29 -4.30 -4.95
CA ASP A 24 4.60 -3.13 -5.77
C ASP A 24 5.83 -3.34 -6.66
N PHE A 25 6.87 -4.02 -6.18
CA PHE A 25 7.98 -4.41 -7.02
C PHE A 25 7.54 -5.30 -8.18
N VAL A 26 6.70 -6.30 -7.92
CA VAL A 26 6.19 -7.20 -8.98
C VAL A 26 5.26 -6.44 -9.93
N PHE A 27 4.37 -5.60 -9.41
CA PHE A 27 3.40 -4.88 -10.23
C PHE A 27 4.05 -3.76 -11.06
N PHE A 28 4.73 -2.81 -10.41
CA PHE A 28 5.31 -1.65 -11.07
C PHE A 28 6.69 -1.94 -11.65
N GLY A 29 7.55 -2.63 -10.90
CA GLY A 29 8.94 -2.90 -11.28
C GLY A 29 9.11 -4.00 -12.32
N VAL A 30 8.15 -4.91 -12.45
CA VAL A 30 8.20 -6.03 -13.41
C VAL A 30 7.08 -5.93 -14.45
N MET A 31 5.81 -5.97 -14.04
CA MET A 31 4.69 -6.08 -14.99
C MET A 31 4.42 -4.79 -15.76
N MET A 32 4.48 -3.62 -15.12
CA MET A 32 4.19 -2.31 -15.72
C MET A 32 5.44 -1.53 -16.11
N LYS A 33 6.65 -2.10 -15.98
CA LYS A 33 7.91 -1.40 -16.22
C LYS A 33 7.99 -0.77 -17.61
N GLN A 34 7.59 -1.52 -18.64
CA GLN A 34 7.60 -1.03 -20.02
C GLN A 34 6.54 0.04 -20.27
N ASP A 35 5.37 -0.09 -19.65
CA ASP A 35 4.29 0.88 -19.73
C ASP A 35 4.69 2.22 -19.08
N ILE A 36 5.32 2.18 -17.91
CA ILE A 36 5.86 3.35 -17.23
C ILE A 36 6.95 4.00 -18.08
N ALA A 37 7.88 3.22 -18.65
CA ALA A 37 8.94 3.76 -19.50
C ALA A 37 8.38 4.47 -20.75
N ALA A 38 7.38 3.86 -21.41
CA ALA A 38 6.72 4.45 -22.57
C ALA A 38 5.95 5.74 -22.21
N ALA A 39 5.23 5.75 -21.09
CA ALA A 39 4.54 6.94 -20.59
C ALA A 39 5.52 8.08 -20.29
N MET A 40 6.61 7.79 -19.58
CA MET A 40 7.64 8.79 -19.25
C MET A 40 8.32 9.34 -20.50
N GLN A 41 8.56 8.50 -21.51
CA GLN A 41 9.08 8.94 -22.80
C GLN A 41 8.08 9.87 -23.53
N ALA A 42 6.80 9.54 -23.52
CA ALA A 42 5.75 10.38 -24.10
C ALA A 42 5.65 11.75 -23.40
N LEU A 43 5.98 11.81 -22.11
CA LEU A 43 6.09 13.05 -21.32
C LEU A 43 7.43 13.78 -21.51
N GLY A 44 8.30 13.33 -22.42
CA GLY A 44 9.60 13.96 -22.72
C GLY A 44 10.63 13.76 -21.60
N LYS A 45 10.46 12.77 -20.74
CA LYS A 45 11.40 12.47 -19.64
C LYS A 45 12.52 11.54 -20.11
N GLN A 46 13.66 11.63 -19.45
CA GLN A 46 14.80 10.75 -19.75
C GLN A 46 14.48 9.30 -19.36
N PRO A 47 15.06 8.31 -20.06
CA PRO A 47 14.96 6.91 -19.66
C PRO A 47 15.40 6.71 -18.20
N GLY A 48 14.63 5.93 -17.44
CA GLY A 48 14.92 5.68 -16.02
C GLY A 48 14.59 6.86 -15.09
N ALA A 49 13.84 7.88 -15.55
CA ALA A 49 13.45 9.02 -14.71
C ALA A 49 12.73 8.65 -13.40
N MET A 50 12.10 7.46 -13.33
CA MET A 50 11.47 6.94 -12.10
C MET A 50 12.40 6.08 -11.24
N ASP A 51 13.53 5.61 -11.79
CA ASP A 51 14.42 4.67 -11.09
C ASP A 51 15.05 5.33 -9.85
N SER A 52 15.32 6.64 -9.91
CA SER A 52 15.84 7.42 -8.78
C SER A 52 14.82 7.62 -7.65
N LEU A 53 13.52 7.41 -7.93
CA LEU A 53 12.44 7.53 -6.94
C LEU A 53 12.11 6.20 -6.25
N VAL A 54 12.65 5.08 -6.73
CA VAL A 54 12.42 3.76 -6.12
C VAL A 54 12.71 3.74 -4.62
N PRO A 55 13.82 4.30 -4.09
CA PRO A 55 14.06 4.34 -2.65
C PRO A 55 12.97 5.11 -1.87
N LEU A 56 12.40 6.15 -2.47
CA LEU A 56 11.30 6.90 -1.85
C LEU A 56 10.04 6.04 -1.78
N PHE A 57 9.66 5.35 -2.86
CA PHE A 57 8.48 4.49 -2.88
C PHE A 57 8.58 3.35 -1.87
N VAL A 58 9.77 2.72 -1.77
CA VAL A 58 10.05 1.70 -0.75
C VAL A 58 9.80 2.22 0.67
N VAL A 59 10.25 3.44 0.97
CA VAL A 59 10.03 4.08 2.27
C VAL A 59 8.54 4.39 2.48
N LEU A 60 7.85 4.86 1.45
CA LEU A 60 6.42 5.16 1.53
C LEU A 60 5.58 3.91 1.80
N ASP A 61 5.96 2.75 1.27
CA ASP A 61 5.31 1.48 1.60
C ASP A 61 5.45 1.12 3.08
N PHE A 62 6.61 1.35 3.68
CA PHE A 62 6.78 1.16 5.12
C PHE A 62 5.94 2.15 5.93
N VAL A 63 5.89 3.41 5.52
CA VAL A 63 5.04 4.43 6.16
C VAL A 63 3.56 4.04 6.07
N THR A 64 3.12 3.57 4.90
CA THR A 64 1.76 3.07 4.66
C THR A 64 1.47 1.85 5.51
N GLY A 65 2.38 0.89 5.59
CA GLY A 65 2.25 -0.29 6.45
C GLY A 65 2.08 0.07 7.93
N ILE A 66 2.87 1.02 8.43
CA ILE A 66 2.74 1.55 9.81
C ILE A 66 1.39 2.26 9.99
N GLY A 67 0.98 3.11 9.04
CA GLY A 67 -0.32 3.78 9.06
C GLY A 67 -1.48 2.78 9.07
N LEU A 68 -1.39 1.72 8.28
CA LEU A 68 -2.37 0.64 8.24
C LEU A 68 -2.48 -0.06 9.60
N LEU A 69 -1.36 -0.38 10.23
CA LEU A 69 -1.39 -1.03 11.54
C LEU A 69 -1.88 -0.11 12.65
N TRP A 70 -1.65 1.20 12.52
CA TRP A 70 -2.26 2.18 13.38
C TRP A 70 -3.79 2.20 13.23
N VAL A 71 -4.31 2.17 12.00
CA VAL A 71 -5.76 2.05 11.75
C VAL A 71 -6.31 0.76 12.37
N TYR A 72 -5.65 -0.39 12.14
CA TYR A 72 -6.03 -1.66 12.77
C TYR A 72 -6.11 -1.54 14.30
N ALA A 73 -5.06 -1.00 14.93
CA ALA A 73 -5.01 -0.79 16.38
C ALA A 73 -6.14 0.12 16.88
N ALA A 74 -6.44 1.20 16.13
CA ALA A 74 -7.47 2.16 16.50
C ALA A 74 -8.90 1.60 16.43
N ILE A 75 -9.17 0.72 15.45
CA ILE A 75 -10.50 0.12 15.28
C ILE A 75 -10.69 -1.16 16.10
N ARG A 76 -9.60 -1.84 16.49
CA ARG A 76 -9.62 -3.10 17.26
C ARG A 76 -10.54 -3.10 18.48
N PRO A 77 -10.65 -2.04 19.31
CA PRO A 77 -11.55 -2.04 20.47
C PRO A 77 -13.04 -2.18 20.13
N ARG A 78 -13.45 -1.85 18.90
CA ARG A 78 -14.85 -1.93 18.44
C ARG A 78 -15.10 -3.17 17.57
N PHE A 79 -14.12 -3.54 16.75
CA PHE A 79 -14.24 -4.63 15.77
C PHE A 79 -13.71 -5.97 16.28
N GLY A 80 -13.03 -5.98 17.43
CA GLY A 80 -12.37 -7.16 17.99
C GLY A 80 -10.99 -7.41 17.36
N ALA A 81 -10.25 -8.35 17.95
CA ALA A 81 -8.94 -8.75 17.48
C ALA A 81 -9.03 -9.76 16.32
N GLY A 82 -8.03 -9.77 15.44
CA GLY A 82 -7.81 -10.85 14.49
C GLY A 82 -7.86 -10.42 13.03
N ALA A 83 -7.72 -11.41 12.14
CA ALA A 83 -7.55 -11.21 10.70
C ALA A 83 -8.71 -10.44 10.05
N LYS A 84 -9.95 -10.66 10.49
CA LYS A 84 -11.12 -9.93 9.97
C LYS A 84 -10.96 -8.41 10.14
N THR A 85 -10.59 -7.96 11.34
CA THR A 85 -10.38 -6.53 11.62
C THR A 85 -9.17 -5.99 10.85
N ALA A 86 -8.14 -6.80 10.66
CA ALA A 86 -6.96 -6.44 9.89
C ALA A 86 -7.29 -6.21 8.40
N VAL A 87 -8.12 -7.09 7.81
CA VAL A 87 -8.64 -6.92 6.45
C VAL A 87 -9.51 -5.67 6.34
N ILE A 88 -10.38 -5.39 7.32
CA ILE A 88 -11.19 -4.17 7.34
C ILE A 88 -10.30 -2.92 7.36
N ALA A 89 -9.25 -2.91 8.17
CA ALA A 89 -8.27 -1.82 8.20
C ALA A 89 -7.55 -1.69 6.85
N GLY A 90 -7.09 -2.80 6.26
CA GLY A 90 -6.44 -2.81 4.94
C GLY A 90 -7.35 -2.25 3.84
N VAL A 91 -8.61 -2.69 3.78
CA VAL A 91 -9.60 -2.17 2.82
C VAL A 91 -9.89 -0.69 3.05
N ALA A 92 -9.94 -0.22 4.30
CA ALA A 92 -10.13 1.19 4.59
C ALA A 92 -8.94 2.02 4.09
N VAL A 93 -7.69 1.59 4.33
CA VAL A 93 -6.52 2.30 3.82
C VAL A 93 -6.46 2.23 2.29
N TRP A 94 -6.73 1.08 1.69
CA TRP A 94 -6.85 0.93 0.24
C TRP A 94 -7.87 1.92 -0.35
N PHE A 95 -9.03 2.10 0.30
CA PHE A 95 -10.03 3.04 -0.17
C PHE A 95 -9.45 4.47 -0.25
N PHE A 96 -8.86 4.95 0.84
CA PHE A 96 -8.36 6.33 0.91
C PHE A 96 -7.07 6.57 0.12
N VAL A 97 -6.18 5.58 0.05
CA VAL A 97 -4.84 5.73 -0.53
C VAL A 97 -4.75 5.15 -1.93
N GLY A 98 -5.35 3.98 -2.19
CA GLY A 98 -5.30 3.32 -3.48
C GLY A 98 -6.41 3.75 -4.43
N LEU A 99 -7.67 3.56 -4.03
CA LEU A 99 -8.83 3.80 -4.89
C LEU A 99 -9.00 5.29 -5.20
N LEU A 100 -9.03 6.15 -4.18
CA LEU A 100 -9.22 7.59 -4.41
C LEU A 100 -8.07 8.21 -5.21
N HIS A 101 -6.84 7.74 -5.00
CA HIS A 101 -5.69 8.15 -5.80
C HIS A 101 -5.87 7.77 -7.27
N ALA A 102 -6.20 6.50 -7.57
CA ALA A 102 -6.41 6.05 -8.94
C ALA A 102 -7.57 6.79 -9.63
N LEU A 103 -8.69 7.02 -8.93
CA LEU A 103 -9.82 7.78 -9.48
C LEU A 103 -9.48 9.25 -9.73
N GLY A 104 -8.60 9.85 -8.91
CA GLY A 104 -8.15 11.22 -9.09
C GLY A 104 -7.14 11.39 -10.23
N GLU A 105 -6.21 10.44 -10.39
CA GLU A 105 -5.12 10.54 -11.35
C GLU A 105 -5.47 9.96 -12.73
N ALA A 106 -6.25 8.89 -12.81
CA ALA A 106 -6.57 8.22 -14.08
C ALA A 106 -7.13 9.17 -15.17
N PRO A 107 -8.01 10.15 -14.86
CA PRO A 107 -8.51 11.10 -15.85
C PRO A 107 -7.45 12.03 -16.45
N MET A 108 -6.28 12.16 -15.82
CA MET A 108 -5.18 13.00 -16.31
C MET A 108 -4.48 12.40 -17.54
N GLY A 109 -4.66 11.10 -17.80
CA GLY A 109 -4.11 10.43 -18.98
C GLY A 109 -2.58 10.32 -19.01
N LEU A 110 -1.93 10.37 -17.84
CA LEU A 110 -0.46 10.32 -17.73
C LEU A 110 0.10 8.91 -17.97
N PHE A 111 -0.59 7.89 -17.47
CA PHE A 111 -0.24 6.48 -17.63
C PHE A 111 -1.37 5.69 -18.32
N PRO A 112 -1.10 4.50 -18.89
CA PRO A 112 -2.13 3.66 -19.49
C PRO A 112 -3.25 3.31 -18.50
N GLN A 113 -4.52 3.37 -18.93
CA GLN A 113 -5.68 3.09 -18.06
C GLN A 113 -5.62 1.74 -17.34
N LYS A 114 -5.04 0.72 -17.97
CA LYS A 114 -4.83 -0.59 -17.36
C LYS A 114 -4.02 -0.53 -16.06
N MET A 115 -3.08 0.41 -15.94
CA MET A 115 -2.22 0.56 -14.76
C MET A 115 -3.06 0.99 -13.55
N TYR A 116 -3.99 1.92 -13.75
CA TYR A 116 -4.92 2.35 -12.71
C TYR A 116 -5.95 1.25 -12.39
N THR A 117 -6.62 0.69 -13.40
CA THR A 117 -7.67 -0.31 -13.15
C THR A 117 -7.13 -1.59 -12.51
N VAL A 118 -6.07 -2.18 -13.10
CA VAL A 118 -5.47 -3.41 -12.57
C VAL A 118 -4.72 -3.12 -11.28
N GLY A 119 -3.99 -1.99 -11.19
CA GLY A 119 -3.26 -1.60 -9.99
C GLY A 119 -4.17 -1.42 -8.79
N THR A 120 -5.33 -0.77 -8.95
CA THR A 120 -6.31 -0.64 -7.87
C THR A 120 -6.86 -1.99 -7.40
N ILE A 121 -7.09 -2.95 -8.31
CA ILE A 121 -7.55 -4.29 -7.94
C ILE A 121 -6.45 -5.07 -7.20
N VAL A 122 -5.22 -5.00 -7.68
CA VAL A 122 -4.06 -5.61 -7.02
C VAL A 122 -3.87 -5.02 -5.63
N ALA A 123 -3.91 -3.70 -5.51
CA ALA A 123 -3.80 -2.98 -4.24
C ALA A 123 -4.88 -3.37 -3.23
N LEU A 124 -6.10 -3.70 -3.68
CA LEU A 124 -7.16 -4.15 -2.76
C LEU A 124 -6.76 -5.43 -2.04
N VAL A 125 -6.23 -6.40 -2.79
CA VAL A 125 -5.78 -7.69 -2.25
C VAL A 125 -4.53 -7.49 -1.40
N GLU A 126 -3.59 -6.72 -1.93
CA GLU A 126 -2.32 -6.40 -1.28
C GLU A 126 -2.53 -5.78 0.12
N TYR A 127 -3.31 -4.72 0.25
CA TYR A 127 -3.51 -4.03 1.52
C TYR A 127 -4.24 -4.91 2.54
N ALA A 128 -5.18 -5.75 2.08
CA ALA A 128 -5.83 -6.74 2.94
C ALA A 128 -4.84 -7.78 3.48
N VAL A 129 -3.95 -8.30 2.62
CA VAL A 129 -2.91 -9.26 3.01
C VAL A 129 -1.87 -8.61 3.92
N ALA A 130 -1.37 -7.42 3.57
CA ALA A 130 -0.42 -6.65 4.36
C ALA A 130 -0.97 -6.38 5.77
N GLY A 131 -2.24 -6.01 5.87
CA GLY A 131 -2.93 -5.85 7.14
C GLY A 131 -2.97 -7.14 7.96
N ALA A 132 -3.38 -8.25 7.35
CA ALA A 132 -3.42 -9.55 8.04
C ALA A 132 -2.03 -9.98 8.54
N VAL A 133 -0.99 -9.83 7.72
CA VAL A 133 0.40 -10.17 8.07
C VAL A 133 0.91 -9.27 9.21
N GLY A 134 0.73 -7.96 9.10
CA GLY A 134 1.18 -7.04 10.14
C GLY A 134 0.43 -7.22 11.46
N ALA A 135 -0.88 -7.52 11.41
CA ALA A 135 -1.70 -7.73 12.59
C ALA A 135 -1.36 -9.02 13.34
N TYR A 136 -0.73 -10.00 12.68
CA TYR A 136 -0.34 -11.27 13.30
C TYR A 136 0.57 -11.08 14.52
N VAL A 137 1.48 -10.10 14.46
CA VAL A 137 2.38 -9.79 15.57
C VAL A 137 1.82 -8.77 16.55
N TYR A 138 0.65 -8.17 16.26
CA TYR A 138 0.08 -7.10 17.07
C TYR A 138 -0.67 -7.61 18.30
N LYS A 139 -0.30 -7.10 19.48
CA LYS A 139 -1.00 -7.33 20.75
C LYS A 139 -1.11 -6.01 21.51
N GLU A 140 -2.20 -5.81 22.23
CA GLU A 140 -2.44 -4.57 23.01
C GLU A 140 -1.65 -4.50 24.32
N MET A 141 -1.01 -5.60 24.75
CA MET A 141 -0.15 -5.66 25.95
C MET A 141 1.19 -5.00 25.70
#